data_AF-A0A2V6UXP7-F1
#
_entry.id   AF-A0A2V6UXP7-F1
#
_cell.length_a   1.000
_cell.length_b   1.000
_cell.length_c   1.000
_cell.angle_alpha   90.00
_cell.angle_beta   90.00
_cell.angle_gamma   90.00
#
_symmetry.space_group_name_H-M   'P 1'
#
loop_
_entity.id
_entity.type
_entity.pdbx_description
1 polymer ?
#
loop_
_entity_poly.entity_id
_entity_poly.type
_entity_poly.pdbx_seq_one_letter_code
_entity_poly.pdbx_strand_id
1 'polypeptide(L)' 'MPRVKEIDDAGGDPILQDTFAKETDTFGFVLNTTKIQAHTPGIMKAAKQLGAAVERSGLLPPQLLALVYLRIALINGCPF' A
#
# COMPACT_ATOMS: atom_id res chain seq x y z
N MET A 1 -11.78 12.53 -0.05
CA MET A 1 -10.82 13.37 0.70
C MET A 1 -10.41 12.63 1.96
N PRO A 2 -9.11 12.42 2.20
CA PRO A 2 -8.64 11.80 3.42
C PRO A 2 -8.96 12.69 4.64
N ARG A 3 -9.21 12.06 5.79
CA ARG A 3 -9.46 12.77 7.06
C ARG A 3 -8.19 13.38 7.66
N VAL A 4 -7.03 12.87 7.28
CA VAL A 4 -5.71 13.35 7.71
C VAL A 4 -4.94 13.85 6.50
N LYS A 5 -4.00 14.76 6.73
CA LYS A 5 -3.14 15.31 5.67
C LYS A 5 -2.28 14.19 5.08
N GLU A 6 -2.10 14.19 3.77
CA GLU A 6 -1.15 13.28 3.11
C GLU A 6 0.30 13.69 3.42
N ILE A 7 1.19 12.69 3.51
CA ILE A 7 2.63 12.91 3.57
C ILE A 7 3.19 12.63 2.18
N ASP A 8 3.64 13.68 1.52
CA ASP A 8 4.23 13.65 0.17
C ASP A 8 5.76 13.68 0.18
N ASP A 9 6.37 13.99 1.32
CA ASP A 9 7.82 14.03 1.52
C ASP A 9 8.24 13.04 2.60
N ALA A 10 9.23 12.21 2.29
CA ALA A 10 9.79 11.23 3.21
C ALA A 10 10.53 11.88 4.39
N GLY A 11 10.92 13.16 4.31
CA GLY A 11 11.46 13.92 5.44
C GLY A 11 12.74 13.34 6.04
N GLY A 12 13.48 12.53 5.28
CA GLY A 12 14.67 11.81 5.74
C GLY A 12 14.41 10.51 6.51
N ASP A 13 13.16 10.07 6.67
CA ASP A 13 12.86 8.76 7.25
C ASP A 13 13.26 7.65 6.26
N PRO A 14 14.15 6.71 6.65
CA PRO A 14 14.67 5.70 5.73
C PRO A 14 13.62 4.68 5.28
N ILE A 15 12.57 4.42 6.07
CA ILE A 15 11.47 3.53 5.68
C ILE A 15 10.64 4.22 4.59
N LEU A 16 10.33 5.50 4.77
CA LEU A 16 9.57 6.27 3.80
C LEU A 16 10.37 6.48 2.51
N GLN A 17 11.66 6.80 2.60
CA GLN A 17 12.53 6.96 1.41
C GLN A 17 12.55 5.71 0.54
N ASP A 18 12.82 4.54 1.16
CA ASP A 18 12.84 3.26 0.44
C ASP A 18 11.47 2.95 -0.19
N THR A 19 10.38 3.14 0.57
CA THR A 19 9.03 2.84 0.10
C THR A 19 8.59 3.77 -1.03
N PHE A 20 8.82 5.08 -0.88
CA PHE A 20 8.40 6.09 -1.84
C PHE A 20 9.17 5.94 -3.15
N ALA A 21 10.47 5.64 -3.08
CA ALA A 21 11.28 5.35 -4.26
C ALA A 21 10.74 4.14 -5.04
N LYS A 22 10.46 3.03 -4.35
CA LYS A 22 9.90 1.81 -4.97
C LYS A 22 8.55 2.04 -5.63
N GLU A 23 7.65 2.78 -4.97
CA GLU A 23 6.34 3.08 -5.55
C GLU A 23 6.42 4.05 -6.72
N THR A 24 7.30 5.05 -6.63
CA THR A 24 7.53 5.96 -7.75
C THR A 24 8.10 5.23 -8.96
N ASP A 25 9.03 4.30 -8.75
CA ASP A 25 9.58 3.45 -9.83
C ASP A 25 8.51 2.54 -10.46
N THR A 26 7.67 1.92 -9.63
CA THR A 26 6.66 0.95 -10.09
C THR A 26 5.42 1.59 -10.70
N PHE A 27 4.93 2.68 -10.10
CA PHE A 27 3.62 3.28 -10.41
C PHE A 27 3.73 4.70 -10.99
N GLY A 28 4.91 5.32 -10.96
CA GLY A 28 5.12 6.72 -11.35
C GLY A 28 4.71 7.74 -10.27
N PHE A 29 4.17 7.28 -9.12
CA PHE A 29 3.78 8.11 -7.99
C PHE A 29 3.67 7.28 -6.70
N VAL A 30 3.65 7.96 -5.56
CA VAL A 30 3.41 7.32 -4.25
C VAL A 30 1.91 7.11 -4.05
N LEU A 31 1.49 5.89 -3.70
CA LEU A 31 0.07 5.55 -3.56
C LEU A 31 -0.59 6.35 -2.41
N ASN A 32 -1.83 6.77 -2.61
CA ASN A 32 -2.58 7.55 -1.59
C ASN A 32 -2.64 6.81 -0.24
N THR A 33 -2.81 5.48 -0.24
CA THR A 33 -2.81 4.68 0.98
C THR A 33 -1.46 4.68 1.71
N THR A 34 -0.35 4.77 0.96
CA THR A 34 1.00 4.92 1.50
C THR A 34 1.17 6.30 2.13
N LYS A 35 0.75 7.37 1.45
CA LYS A 35 0.81 8.75 1.96
C LYS A 35 0.06 8.94 3.28
N ILE A 36 -1.04 8.21 3.47
CA ILE A 36 -1.81 8.23 4.73
C ILE A 36 -1.16 7.35 5.80
N GLN A 37 -0.61 6.19 5.45
CA GLN A 37 0.05 5.32 6.43
C GLN A 37 1.44 5.83 6.84
N ALA A 38 2.04 6.72 6.06
CA ALA A 38 3.33 7.33 6.33
C ALA A 38 3.39 8.11 7.66
N HIS A 39 2.23 8.46 8.26
CA HIS A 39 2.18 9.00 9.63
C HIS A 39 2.74 8.02 10.67
N THR A 40 2.75 6.73 10.36
CA THR A 40 3.28 5.66 11.21
C THR A 40 4.14 4.70 10.37
N PRO A 41 5.39 5.07 10.02
CA PRO A 41 6.21 4.34 9.05
C PRO A 41 6.44 2.85 9.40
N GLY A 42 6.63 2.54 10.69
CA GLY A 42 6.79 1.16 11.15
C GLY A 42 5.55 0.29 10.91
N ILE A 43 4.36 0.82 11.19
CA ILE A 43 3.08 0.14 10.95
C ILE A 43 2.85 -0.02 9.45
N MET A 44 3.11 1.03 8.67
CA MET A 44 3.02 1.00 7.20
C MET A 44 3.89 -0.13 6.62
N LYS A 45 5.15 -0.23 7.07
CA LYS A 45 6.07 -1.27 6.61
C LYS A 45 5.53 -2.67 6.92
N ALA A 46 5.03 -2.89 8.14
CA ALA A 46 4.45 -4.17 8.54
C ALA A 46 3.19 -4.51 7.70
N ALA A 47 2.31 -3.54 7.46
CA ALA A 47 1.11 -3.74 6.64
C ALA A 47 1.44 -4.11 5.19
N LYS A 48 2.44 -3.46 4.57
CA LYS A 48 2.93 -3.82 3.23
C LYS A 48 3.57 -5.20 3.20
N GLN A 49 4.35 -5.56 4.22
CA GLN A 49 4.95 -6.89 4.33
C GLN A 49 3.89 -8.00 4.46
N LEU A 50 2.79 -7.72 5.16
CA LEU A 50 1.64 -8.61 5.25
C LEU A 50 0.99 -8.83 3.88
N GLY A 51 0.70 -7.75 3.14
CA GLY A 51 0.17 -7.85 1.77
C GLY A 51 1.08 -8.66 0.84
N ALA A 52 2.38 -8.37 0.86
CA ALA A 52 3.38 -9.11 0.08
C ALA A 52 3.49 -10.59 0.49
N ALA A 53 3.20 -10.94 1.75
CA ALA A 53 3.19 -12.34 2.18
C ALA A 53 2.03 -13.12 1.55
N VAL A 54 0.87 -12.50 1.37
CA VAL A 54 -0.28 -13.10 0.66
C VAL A 54 0.10 -13.38 -0.80
N GLU A 55 0.71 -12.41 -1.48
CA GLU A 55 1.17 -12.57 -2.87
C GLU A 55 2.21 -13.69 -3.00
N ARG A 56 3.19 -13.74 -2.10
CA ARG A 56 4.23 -14.79 -2.08
C ARG A 56 3.70 -16.18 -1.76
N SER A 57 2.51 -16.31 -1.17
CA SER A 57 1.95 -17.63 -0.81
C SER A 57 1.75 -18.54 -2.03
N GLY A 58 1.55 -17.97 -3.22
CA GLY A 58 1.38 -18.72 -4.46
C GLY A 58 0.13 -19.59 -4.52
N LEU A 59 -0.80 -19.46 -3.55
CA LEU A 59 -2.00 -20.28 -3.46
C LEU A 59 -3.03 -19.97 -4.55
N LEU A 60 -2.95 -18.77 -5.16
CA LEU A 60 -3.83 -18.34 -6.24
C LEU A 60 -3.00 -17.72 -7.37
N PRO A 61 -3.42 -17.89 -8.64
CA PRO A 61 -2.87 -17.13 -9.76
C PRO A 61 -3.00 -15.61 -9.49
N PRO A 62 -2.02 -14.77 -9.88
CA PRO A 62 -2.03 -13.34 -9.59
C PRO A 62 -3.31 -12.61 -10.08
N GLN A 63 -3.81 -12.99 -11.26
CA GLN A 63 -5.02 -12.39 -11.83
C GLN A 63 -6.26 -12.72 -11.00
N LEU A 64 -6.34 -13.93 -10.43
CA LEU A 64 -7.44 -14.33 -9.57
C LEU A 64 -7.35 -13.63 -8.20
N LEU A 65 -6.14 -13.45 -7.66
CA LEU A 65 -5.91 -12.72 -6.41
C LEU A 65 -6.44 -11.27 -6.49
N ALA A 66 -6.18 -10.58 -7.61
CA ALA A 66 -6.70 -9.24 -7.85
C ALA A 66 -8.25 -9.20 -7.87
N LEU A 67 -8.90 -10.19 -8.48
CA LEU A 67 -10.37 -10.30 -8.49
C LEU A 67 -10.94 -10.57 -7.09
N VAL A 68 -10.25 -11.37 -6.27
CA VAL A 68 -10.64 -11.61 -4.87
C VAL A 68 -10.56 -10.31 -4.07
N TYR A 69 -9.47 -9.55 -4.20
CA TYR A 69 -9.35 -8.25 -3.53
C TYR A 69 -10.48 -7.30 -3.91
N LEU A 70 -10.78 -7.18 -5.21
CA LEU A 70 -11.90 -6.37 -5.69
C LEU A 70 -13.23 -6.83 -5.09
N ARG A 71 -13.51 -8.15 -5.08
CA ARG A 71 -14.76 -8.68 -4.53
C ARG A 71 -14.93 -8.37 -3.04
N ILE A 72 -13.87 -8.53 -2.25
CA ILE A 72 -13.89 -8.25 -0.82
C ILE A 72 -14.02 -6.74 -0.56
N ALA A 73 -13.33 -5.89 -1.32
CA ALA A 73 -13.46 -4.44 -1.21
C ALA A 73 -14.91 -4.00 -1.45
N LEU A 74 -15.56 -4.53 -2.48
CA LEU A 74 -16.97 -4.24 -2.78
C LEU A 74 -17.92 -4.70 -1.66
N ILE A 75 -17.70 -5.88 -1.07
CA ILE A 75 -18.50 -6.37 0.06
C ILE A 75 -18.40 -5.44 1.26
N ASN A 76 -17.21 -4.89 1.51
CA ASN A 76 -16.97 -3.98 2.64
C ASN A 76 -17.30 -2.51 2.32
N GLY A 77 -17.74 -2.21 1.10
CA GLY A 77 -17.98 -0.82 0.66
C GLY A 77 -16.71 0.03 0.62
N CYS A 78 -15.54 -0.59 0.43
CA CYS A 78 -14.27 0.11 0.29
C CYS A 78 -14.18 0.71 -1.12
N PRO A 79 -14.10 2.05 -1.26
CA PRO A 79 -14.10 2.70 -2.58
C PRO A 79 -12.70 2.82 -3.20
N PHE A 80 -11.67 2.31 -2.51
CA PHE A 80 -10.26 2.35 -2.90
C PHE A 80 -9.67 0.95 -2.87
#